data_AF-A0A8H6C6G1-F1
#
_entry.id   AF-A0A8H6C6G1-F1
#
_cell.length_a   1.000
_cell.length_b   1.000
_cell.length_c   1.000
_cell.angle_alpha   90.00
_cell.angle_beta   90.00
_cell.angle_gamma   90.00
#
_symmetry.space_group_name_H-M   'P 1'
#
loop_
_entity.id
_entity.type
_entity.pdbx_description
1 polymer ?
#
loop_
_entity_poly.entity_id
_entity_poly.type
_entity_poly.pdbx_seq_one_letter_code
_entity_poly.pdbx_strand_id
1 'polypeptide(L)'
;MLGLLPIRAGRPTNRNPRRYANFYCAFHDYFVTHLPSSSLHPDSRSSSGPHHQLPRSASKPHNTNEGPSPAPLLGSPRDTTVVRIPLRSAKHHFGVSVSRGTRPYNEDTYQAGVIEIPAFAKRAPRTLTRAPASSPLQAYRELQRKEQEKGNGEGESTSAESASGDPQVFYFGVFDGHGGTECSGYLRERLHESIEETAEKYGLESTLNGTASEADKGAKEIAGSRRKEVQDKAGTDSTSYDPSKANRLQTVLMKSWKETVGGYFRRFKPTAFSSDSKPSIATVLTHAFLQTDLSFLLAQLRLSSDDNDPVASDRPLNANDDLHSPSHPPSSAQHRKPFLGGSTASIALISTPTPTPFWHPSTPSTLYTAHCGDTRILLSHVSNGQAVSLTTNHHPSSPSESERLRRWAASFVTDSFGEERMSGLANTRAFGDMGSKRMGVSAEPEIRHLNLAPSEYAFMVLVSDGVSGGVGDQEIVDLVKEAKTPELGAREVVSFATEVGSDGDNATALVVRLGGWERRNEGGGGSLGTKESREWRRREAMDPRGKRTLL
;
A
#
# COMPACT_ATOMS: atom_id res chain seq x y z
N MET A 1 -48.86 -53.05 -35.30
CA MET A 1 -49.16 -52.07 -34.24
C MET A 1 -47.87 -51.37 -33.86
N LEU A 2 -47.86 -50.03 -33.98
CA LEU A 2 -46.94 -49.05 -33.37
C LEU A 2 -45.45 -49.16 -33.77
N GLY A 3 -44.80 -48.22 -34.45
CA GLY A 3 -45.13 -46.84 -34.82
C GLY A 3 -43.83 -46.03 -34.90
N LEU A 4 -43.39 -45.68 -36.11
CA LEU A 4 -42.30 -44.74 -36.40
C LEU A 4 -42.79 -43.29 -36.17
N LEU A 5 -42.09 -42.49 -35.36
CA LEU A 5 -42.19 -41.03 -35.35
C LEU A 5 -40.83 -40.37 -35.00
N PRO A 6 -40.48 -39.23 -35.62
CA PRO A 6 -39.14 -38.62 -35.55
C PRO A 6 -38.98 -37.65 -34.35
N ILE A 7 -37.77 -37.58 -33.80
CA ILE A 7 -37.40 -36.67 -32.71
C ILE A 7 -37.22 -35.25 -33.27
N ARG A 8 -38.08 -34.35 -32.83
CA ARG A 8 -38.08 -32.91 -33.13
C ARG A 8 -37.13 -32.20 -32.16
N ALA A 9 -36.15 -31.45 -32.69
CA ALA A 9 -35.25 -30.62 -31.91
C ALA A 9 -36.02 -29.48 -31.20
N GLY A 10 -36.09 -29.52 -29.87
CA GLY A 10 -36.63 -28.45 -29.04
C GLY A 10 -35.53 -27.44 -28.68
N ARG A 11 -35.76 -26.17 -29.04
CA ARG A 11 -34.93 -25.03 -28.60
C ARG A 11 -34.91 -24.95 -27.07
N PRO A 12 -33.75 -24.76 -26.41
CA PRO A 12 -33.73 -24.45 -24.99
C PRO A 12 -34.21 -23.01 -24.79
N THR A 13 -35.25 -22.88 -23.97
CA THR A 13 -35.83 -21.63 -23.53
C THR A 13 -34.87 -20.91 -22.58
N ASN A 14 -34.83 -19.60 -22.78
CA ASN A 14 -34.02 -18.61 -22.07
C ASN A 14 -34.17 -18.75 -20.54
N ARG A 15 -33.20 -19.40 -19.88
CA ARG A 15 -33.06 -19.40 -18.42
C ARG A 15 -32.05 -18.32 -18.05
N ASN A 16 -32.54 -17.32 -17.31
CA ASN A 16 -31.78 -16.25 -16.68
C ASN A 16 -30.39 -16.69 -16.22
N PRO A 17 -29.30 -16.07 -16.71
CA PRO A 17 -28.01 -16.24 -16.08
C PRO A 17 -28.08 -15.60 -14.69
N ARG A 18 -27.98 -16.44 -13.66
CA ARG A 18 -27.64 -16.01 -12.30
C ARG A 18 -26.40 -15.13 -12.42
N ARG A 19 -26.50 -13.90 -11.92
CA ARG A 19 -25.38 -12.98 -11.74
C ARG A 19 -24.38 -13.60 -10.77
N TYR A 20 -23.43 -14.36 -11.29
CA TYR A 20 -22.12 -14.50 -10.66
C TYR A 20 -21.41 -13.18 -10.93
N ALA A 21 -21.53 -12.23 -10.01
CA ALA A 21 -20.63 -11.10 -9.97
C ALA A 21 -19.27 -11.67 -9.54
N ASN A 22 -18.43 -12.01 -10.52
CA ASN A 22 -17.00 -12.18 -10.31
C ASN A 22 -16.45 -10.79 -9.94
N PHE A 23 -16.47 -10.45 -8.66
CA PHE A 23 -15.58 -9.42 -8.14
C PHE A 23 -14.19 -10.05 -8.09
N TYR A 24 -13.42 -9.88 -9.17
CA TYR A 24 -12.01 -10.22 -9.16
C TYR A 24 -11.31 -9.30 -8.14
N CYS A 25 -10.57 -9.90 -7.19
CA CYS A 25 -9.55 -9.18 -6.41
C CYS A 25 -8.63 -8.47 -7.40
N ALA A 26 -8.52 -7.16 -7.30
CA ALA A 26 -7.81 -6.37 -8.28
C ALA A 26 -6.92 -5.39 -7.55
N PHE A 27 -5.67 -5.78 -7.37
CA PHE A 27 -4.61 -4.82 -7.20
C PHE A 27 -4.57 -3.92 -8.42
N HIS A 28 -4.61 -2.61 -8.19
CA HIS A 28 -4.61 -1.63 -9.25
C HIS A 28 -3.30 -0.85 -9.24
N ASP A 29 -2.63 -0.79 -10.39
CA ASP A 29 -1.49 0.12 -10.62
C ASP A 29 -1.94 1.55 -10.94
N TYR A 30 -3.23 1.83 -10.79
CA TYR A 30 -3.86 3.14 -10.93
C TYR A 30 -4.72 3.45 -9.70
N PHE A 31 -4.93 4.74 -9.44
CA PHE A 31 -5.90 5.19 -8.45
C PHE A 31 -7.03 5.93 -9.15
N VAL A 32 -8.19 5.97 -8.51
CA VAL A 32 -9.38 6.61 -9.08
C VAL A 32 -9.64 7.92 -8.34
N THR A 33 -9.73 9.03 -9.07
CA THR A 33 -10.00 10.36 -8.51
C THR A 33 -11.01 11.12 -9.36
N HIS A 34 -11.69 12.12 -8.80
CA HIS A 34 -12.56 12.99 -9.58
C HIS A 34 -11.82 14.27 -9.95
N LEU A 35 -11.68 14.53 -11.25
CA LEU A 35 -11.18 15.80 -11.75
C LEU A 35 -12.36 16.70 -12.15
N PRO A 36 -12.33 18.01 -11.87
CA PRO A 36 -13.28 18.94 -12.44
C PRO A 36 -13.25 18.83 -13.97
N SER A 37 -14.41 18.79 -14.64
CA SER A 37 -14.51 18.62 -16.10
C SER A 37 -13.72 19.67 -16.90
N SER A 38 -13.41 20.83 -16.31
CA SER A 38 -12.56 21.88 -16.92
C SER A 38 -11.06 21.52 -17.01
N SER A 39 -10.62 20.45 -16.34
CA SER A 39 -9.21 20.08 -16.20
C SER A 39 -8.71 19.09 -17.27
N LEU A 40 -9.61 18.61 -18.14
CA LEU A 40 -9.33 17.54 -19.11
C LEU A 40 -8.86 18.02 -20.49
N HIS A 41 -8.80 19.34 -20.75
CA HIS A 41 -8.38 19.87 -22.05
C HIS A 41 -7.34 21.01 -21.93
N PRO A 42 -6.24 21.00 -22.71
CA PRO A 42 -5.33 22.15 -22.81
C PRO A 42 -5.96 23.37 -23.51
N ASP A 43 -7.12 23.20 -24.13
CA ASP A 43 -7.88 24.25 -24.81
C ASP A 43 -9.33 24.24 -24.30
N SER A 44 -9.55 24.86 -23.15
CA SER A 44 -10.84 25.50 -22.89
C SER A 44 -10.57 26.97 -22.63
N ARG A 45 -10.26 27.71 -23.71
CA ARG A 45 -10.64 29.12 -23.76
C ARG A 45 -12.10 29.16 -23.35
N SER A 46 -12.38 29.92 -22.30
CA SER A 46 -13.70 30.34 -21.84
C SER A 46 -14.78 30.05 -22.87
N SER A 47 -15.68 29.10 -22.57
CA SER A 47 -16.92 28.97 -23.33
C SER A 47 -17.55 30.36 -23.34
N SER A 48 -17.54 30.98 -24.51
CA SER A 48 -18.25 32.19 -24.83
C SER A 48 -19.69 32.02 -24.37
N GLY A 49 -20.04 32.63 -23.23
CA GLY A 49 -21.42 32.97 -22.95
C GLY A 49 -21.95 33.85 -24.10
N PRO A 50 -23.27 33.99 -24.26
CA PRO A 50 -23.85 34.77 -25.34
C PRO A 50 -23.58 36.26 -25.09
N HIS A 51 -22.36 36.72 -25.38
CA HIS A 51 -22.06 38.13 -25.54
C HIS A 51 -22.69 38.58 -26.85
N HIS A 52 -23.96 38.96 -26.79
CA HIS A 52 -24.51 39.88 -27.76
C HIS A 52 -23.73 41.20 -27.59
N GLN A 53 -22.75 41.44 -28.45
CA GLN A 53 -22.15 42.77 -28.59
C GLN A 53 -23.25 43.68 -29.15
N LEU A 54 -23.98 44.35 -28.27
CA LEU A 54 -24.79 45.48 -28.70
C LEU A 54 -23.84 46.54 -29.26
N PRO A 55 -24.14 47.13 -30.44
CA PRO A 55 -23.34 48.22 -30.99
C PRO A 55 -23.17 49.33 -29.96
N ARG A 56 -21.98 49.95 -29.92
CA ARG A 56 -21.63 51.08 -29.02
C ARG A 56 -22.63 52.24 -29.04
N SER A 57 -23.53 52.32 -30.01
CA SER A 57 -24.60 53.31 -30.09
C SER A 57 -25.77 53.08 -29.13
N ALA A 58 -25.85 51.94 -28.43
CA ALA A 58 -26.94 51.59 -27.52
C ALA A 58 -26.59 51.69 -26.01
N SER A 59 -25.36 52.08 -25.64
CA SER A 59 -24.98 52.24 -24.24
C SER A 59 -25.47 53.58 -23.66
N LYS A 60 -26.46 53.55 -22.78
CA LYS A 60 -26.84 54.72 -21.96
C LYS A 60 -25.80 54.94 -20.84
N PRO A 61 -25.41 56.19 -20.53
CA PRO A 61 -24.49 56.47 -19.42
C PRO A 61 -25.13 56.17 -18.06
N HIS A 62 -24.30 55.71 -17.13
CA HIS A 62 -24.67 55.28 -15.78
C HIS A 62 -25.07 56.49 -14.91
N ASN A 63 -26.30 56.49 -14.36
CA ASN A 63 -26.75 57.45 -13.34
C ASN A 63 -26.46 56.88 -11.95
N THR A 64 -25.80 57.67 -11.09
CA THR A 64 -25.30 57.27 -9.76
C THR A 64 -26.35 57.27 -8.66
N ASN A 65 -27.61 56.90 -8.93
CA ASN A 65 -28.70 57.03 -7.95
C ASN A 65 -29.56 55.78 -7.73
N GLU A 66 -29.09 54.59 -8.10
CA GLU A 66 -29.76 53.33 -7.78
C GLU A 66 -28.84 52.40 -6.98
N GLY A 67 -29.34 51.90 -5.84
CA GLY A 67 -28.59 51.03 -4.92
C GLY A 67 -28.17 49.70 -5.54
N PRO A 68 -27.25 48.95 -4.91
CA PRO A 68 -26.65 47.77 -5.51
C PRO A 68 -27.67 46.65 -5.70
N SER A 69 -27.93 46.29 -6.96
CA SER A 69 -28.66 45.07 -7.32
C SER A 69 -27.90 43.83 -6.80
N PRO A 70 -28.61 42.81 -6.29
CA PRO A 70 -27.95 41.60 -5.77
C PRO A 70 -27.24 40.86 -6.90
N ALA A 71 -25.98 40.46 -6.64
CA ALA A 71 -25.20 39.62 -7.54
C ALA A 71 -25.96 38.31 -7.84
N PRO A 72 -25.91 37.80 -9.09
CA PRO A 72 -26.52 36.51 -9.39
C PRO A 72 -25.79 35.39 -8.63
N LEU A 73 -26.54 34.58 -7.90
CA LEU A 73 -26.09 33.34 -7.27
C LEU A 73 -25.63 32.35 -8.36
N LEU A 74 -24.32 32.20 -8.54
CA LEU A 74 -23.73 31.18 -9.40
C LEU A 74 -23.54 29.88 -8.61
N GLY A 75 -24.63 29.14 -8.40
CA GLY A 75 -24.60 27.76 -7.87
C GLY A 75 -24.76 26.77 -9.01
N SER A 76 -23.67 26.47 -9.73
CA SER A 76 -23.62 25.30 -10.62
C SER A 76 -22.71 24.25 -9.97
N PRO A 77 -23.20 23.03 -9.70
CA PRO A 77 -22.32 21.95 -9.24
C PRO A 77 -21.27 21.74 -10.34
N ARG A 78 -19.99 21.84 -9.98
CA ARG A 78 -18.92 21.53 -10.92
C ARG A 78 -19.07 20.05 -11.29
N ASP A 79 -19.44 19.78 -12.54
CA ASP A 79 -19.38 18.41 -13.06
C ASP A 79 -17.95 17.91 -12.85
N THR A 80 -17.82 16.81 -12.10
CA THR A 80 -16.54 16.14 -11.87
C THR A 80 -16.54 14.81 -12.62
N THR A 81 -15.52 14.57 -13.41
CA THR A 81 -15.32 13.31 -14.12
C THR A 81 -14.47 12.36 -13.29
N VAL A 82 -14.89 11.09 -13.20
CA VAL A 82 -14.09 10.01 -12.61
C VAL A 82 -12.94 9.68 -13.56
N VAL A 83 -11.71 9.79 -13.08
CA VAL A 83 -10.49 9.52 -13.86
C VAL A 83 -9.66 8.47 -13.15
N ARG A 84 -9.11 7.54 -13.93
CA ARG A 84 -8.13 6.55 -13.48
C ARG A 84 -6.74 7.06 -13.83
N ILE A 85 -5.92 7.33 -12.82
CA ILE A 85 -4.56 7.84 -12.99
C ILE A 85 -3.58 6.71 -12.70
N PRO A 86 -2.77 6.28 -13.67
CA PRO A 86 -1.71 5.29 -13.41
C PRO A 86 -0.71 5.83 -12.39
N LEU A 87 -0.47 5.09 -11.31
CA LEU A 87 0.48 5.46 -10.26
C LEU A 87 1.91 5.56 -10.80
N ARG A 88 2.29 4.64 -11.69
CA ARG A 88 3.61 4.63 -12.35
C ARG A 88 3.86 5.85 -13.24
N SER A 89 2.80 6.42 -13.82
CA SER A 89 2.87 7.62 -14.66
C SER A 89 2.76 8.91 -13.85
N ALA A 90 2.31 8.82 -12.58
CA ALA A 90 2.13 9.95 -11.68
C ALA A 90 3.44 10.37 -10.99
N LYS A 91 4.45 10.75 -11.80
CA LYS A 91 5.82 11.10 -11.36
C LYS A 91 5.91 12.23 -10.33
N HIS A 92 4.84 13.01 -10.18
CA HIS A 92 4.72 14.08 -9.20
C HIS A 92 4.30 13.61 -7.80
N HIS A 93 3.81 12.38 -7.67
CA HIS A 93 3.35 11.78 -6.41
C HIS A 93 4.20 10.58 -5.98
N PHE A 94 4.83 9.92 -6.95
CA PHE A 94 5.57 8.70 -6.76
C PHE A 94 6.81 8.70 -7.67
N GLY A 95 7.92 8.17 -7.16
CA GLY A 95 9.16 8.03 -7.92
C GLY A 95 9.94 6.81 -7.48
N VAL A 96 10.60 6.14 -8.42
CA VAL A 96 11.41 4.95 -8.13
C VAL A 96 12.67 4.98 -8.98
N SER A 97 13.78 4.53 -8.38
CA SER A 97 15.04 4.32 -9.07
C SER A 97 15.66 3.02 -8.59
N VAL A 98 16.31 2.31 -9.50
CA VAL A 98 17.01 1.06 -9.24
C VAL A 98 18.36 1.09 -9.93
N SER A 99 19.38 0.51 -9.30
CA SER A 99 20.69 0.28 -9.88
C SER A 99 21.15 -1.14 -9.58
N ARG A 100 21.72 -1.79 -10.59
CA ARG A 100 22.37 -3.08 -10.43
C ARG A 100 23.79 -2.85 -9.96
N GLY A 101 24.14 -3.45 -8.82
CA GLY A 101 25.50 -3.49 -8.34
C GLY A 101 26.39 -4.44 -9.15
N THR A 102 27.32 -5.08 -8.46
CA THR A 102 28.27 -6.05 -9.01
C THR A 102 27.66 -7.41 -9.30
N ARG A 103 26.45 -7.71 -8.80
CA ARG A 103 25.74 -8.96 -9.07
C ARG A 103 25.41 -9.13 -10.56
N PRO A 104 25.32 -10.36 -11.09
CA PRO A 104 25.04 -10.61 -12.51
C PRO A 104 23.72 -10.01 -13.00
N TYR A 105 22.71 -9.95 -12.12
CA TYR A 105 21.40 -9.35 -12.37
C TYR A 105 20.93 -8.57 -11.14
N ASN A 106 19.86 -7.79 -11.29
CA ASN A 106 19.23 -7.11 -10.16
C ASN A 106 18.20 -8.05 -9.52
N GLU A 107 18.41 -8.38 -8.26
CA GLU A 107 17.57 -9.25 -7.44
C GLU A 107 16.47 -8.46 -6.71
N ASP A 108 16.63 -7.14 -6.58
CA ASP A 108 15.63 -6.27 -5.98
C ASP A 108 14.38 -6.14 -6.84
N THR A 109 13.24 -6.03 -6.17
CA THR A 109 11.99 -5.62 -6.80
C THR A 109 11.24 -4.61 -5.93
N TYR A 110 10.26 -3.94 -6.53
CA TYR A 110 9.38 -3.03 -5.83
C TYR A 110 7.95 -3.17 -6.36
N GLN A 111 6.99 -2.69 -5.59
CA GLN A 111 5.59 -2.64 -5.99
C GLN A 111 4.91 -1.38 -5.46
N ALA A 112 4.01 -0.82 -6.26
CA ALA A 112 3.19 0.33 -5.87
C ALA A 112 1.81 0.21 -6.52
N GLY A 113 0.75 0.37 -5.73
CA GLY A 113 -0.61 0.19 -6.19
C GLY A 113 -1.67 0.61 -5.18
N VAL A 114 -2.91 0.27 -5.49
CA VAL A 114 -4.07 0.36 -4.61
C VAL A 114 -4.57 -1.04 -4.33
N ILE A 115 -4.88 -1.33 -3.07
CA ILE A 115 -5.48 -2.58 -2.63
C ILE A 115 -6.92 -2.35 -2.13
N GLU A 116 -7.77 -3.34 -2.35
CA GLU A 116 -9.18 -3.35 -1.96
C GLU A 116 -9.34 -3.98 -0.57
N ILE A 117 -8.97 -3.22 0.47
CA ILE A 117 -9.25 -3.58 1.86
C ILE A 117 -10.05 -2.45 2.54
N PRO A 118 -10.85 -2.77 3.58
CA PRO A 118 -11.60 -1.77 4.31
C PRO A 118 -10.71 -0.67 4.89
N ALA A 119 -11.19 0.58 4.86
CA ALA A 119 -10.43 1.71 5.36
C ALA A 119 -10.19 1.59 6.87
N PHE A 120 -8.93 1.75 7.26
CA PHE A 120 -8.48 1.66 8.67
C PHE A 120 -8.11 3.02 9.28
N ALA A 121 -8.32 4.11 8.53
CA ALA A 121 -8.04 5.47 8.98
C ALA A 121 -9.05 5.94 10.04
N LYS A 122 -8.54 6.60 11.10
CA LYS A 122 -9.40 7.18 12.13
C LYS A 122 -9.89 8.57 11.72
N ARG A 123 -11.19 8.85 11.86
CA ARG A 123 -11.72 10.22 11.79
C ARG A 123 -11.28 11.00 13.01
N ALA A 124 -10.89 12.27 12.82
CA ALA A 124 -10.68 13.16 13.96
C ALA A 124 -11.98 13.23 14.79
N PRO A 125 -11.90 13.16 16.12
CA PRO A 125 -13.09 13.29 16.96
C PRO A 125 -13.73 14.65 16.67
N ARG A 126 -15.02 14.65 16.32
CA ARG A 126 -15.78 15.88 16.15
C ARG A 126 -15.78 16.61 17.49
N THR A 127 -15.08 17.73 17.59
CA THR A 127 -15.22 18.65 18.72
C THR A 127 -16.67 19.12 18.76
N LEU A 128 -17.46 18.58 19.68
CA LEU A 128 -18.76 19.10 20.05
C LEU A 128 -18.53 20.37 20.87
N THR A 129 -18.13 21.46 20.22
CA THR A 129 -18.17 22.76 20.85
C THR A 129 -19.63 23.14 20.98
N ARG A 130 -20.28 22.75 22.09
CA ARG A 130 -21.60 23.27 22.46
C ARG A 130 -21.39 24.72 22.89
N ALA A 131 -21.33 25.63 21.93
CA ALA A 131 -21.47 27.04 22.21
C ALA A 131 -22.82 27.22 22.92
N PRO A 132 -22.89 27.92 24.08
CA PRO A 132 -24.16 28.22 24.69
C PRO A 132 -24.89 29.19 23.77
N ALA A 133 -25.92 28.72 23.07
CA ALA A 133 -26.75 29.60 22.26
C ALA A 133 -27.48 30.56 23.21
N SER A 134 -27.06 31.83 23.24
CA SER A 134 -27.64 32.88 24.09
C SER A 134 -29.04 33.33 23.65
N SER A 135 -29.64 32.72 22.62
CA SER A 135 -31.02 33.01 22.20
C SER A 135 -31.57 31.94 21.25
N PRO A 136 -32.84 31.51 21.39
CA PRO A 136 -33.53 30.63 20.44
C PRO A 136 -33.47 31.13 18.98
N LEU A 137 -33.41 32.45 18.78
CA LEU A 137 -33.33 33.08 17.46
C LEU A 137 -31.94 32.92 16.82
N GLN A 138 -30.91 32.80 17.66
CA GLN A 138 -29.52 32.59 17.23
C GLN A 138 -29.29 31.14 16.80
N ALA A 139 -29.89 30.18 17.51
CA ALA A 139 -29.90 28.76 17.13
C ALA A 139 -30.62 28.53 15.79
N TYR A 140 -31.73 29.23 15.55
CA TYR A 140 -32.46 29.13 14.27
C TYR A 140 -31.66 29.69 13.09
N ARG A 141 -30.93 30.80 13.29
CA ARG A 141 -30.02 31.36 12.28
C ARG A 141 -28.80 30.48 12.02
N GLU A 142 -28.27 29.81 13.04
CA GLU A 142 -27.17 28.85 12.86
C GLU A 142 -27.61 27.57 12.14
N LEU A 143 -28.84 27.11 12.36
CA LEU A 143 -29.43 26.00 11.61
C LEU A 143 -29.62 26.36 10.14
N GLN A 144 -30.15 27.55 9.84
CA GLN A 144 -30.26 28.04 8.46
C GLN A 144 -28.89 28.23 7.80
N ARG A 145 -27.89 28.74 8.54
CA ARG A 145 -26.51 28.86 8.04
C ARG A 145 -25.89 27.48 7.78
N LYS A 146 -26.12 26.47 8.63
CA LYS A 146 -25.66 25.08 8.40
C LYS A 146 -26.38 24.39 7.23
N GLU A 147 -27.64 24.70 6.98
CA GLU A 147 -28.37 24.22 5.79
C GLU A 147 -27.86 24.89 4.51
N GLN A 148 -27.46 26.16 4.59
CA GLN A 148 -26.89 26.92 3.47
C GLN A 148 -25.41 26.58 3.22
N GLU A 149 -24.64 26.24 4.26
CA GLU A 149 -23.26 25.72 4.19
C GLU A 149 -23.23 24.26 3.68
N LYS A 150 -24.26 23.44 3.96
CA LYS A 150 -24.44 22.14 3.29
C LYS A 150 -24.66 22.27 1.77
N GLY A 151 -25.14 23.42 1.30
CA GLY A 151 -25.29 23.74 -0.12
C GLY A 151 -24.08 24.43 -0.75
N ASN A 152 -23.16 24.97 0.07
CA ASN A 152 -21.96 25.72 -0.35
C ASN A 152 -20.69 25.08 0.23
N GLY A 153 -20.56 23.76 0.13
CA GLY A 153 -19.30 23.08 0.40
C GLY A 153 -18.23 23.59 -0.57
N GLU A 154 -17.29 24.38 -0.06
CA GLU A 154 -16.06 24.74 -0.78
C GLU A 154 -15.32 23.46 -1.17
N GLY A 155 -15.44 23.08 -2.45
CA GLY A 155 -14.48 22.27 -3.21
C GLY A 155 -13.90 21.05 -2.49
N GLU A 156 -14.73 20.16 -1.96
CA GLU A 156 -14.27 18.87 -1.49
C GLU A 156 -13.79 18.07 -2.71
N SER A 157 -12.47 17.91 -2.86
CA SER A 157 -11.89 17.07 -3.90
C SER A 157 -12.29 15.62 -3.62
N THR A 158 -13.36 15.17 -4.26
CA THR A 158 -13.86 13.81 -4.22
C THR A 158 -12.83 12.91 -4.91
N SER A 159 -12.14 12.01 -4.19
CA SER A 159 -11.67 10.79 -4.88
C SER A 159 -12.80 9.79 -4.92
N ALA A 160 -12.71 8.85 -5.86
CA ALA A 160 -13.75 7.86 -5.99
C ALA A 160 -13.63 6.89 -4.81
N GLU A 161 -14.73 6.72 -4.10
CA GLU A 161 -14.91 5.62 -3.16
C GLU A 161 -14.58 4.29 -3.86
N SER A 162 -13.93 3.39 -3.14
CA SER A 162 -13.67 2.02 -3.60
C SER A 162 -14.98 1.27 -3.86
N ALA A 163 -14.93 0.05 -4.40
CA ALA A 163 -16.14 -0.75 -4.64
C ALA A 163 -16.96 -1.00 -3.35
N SER A 164 -16.35 -0.87 -2.17
CA SER A 164 -16.98 -0.98 -0.86
C SER A 164 -17.55 0.33 -0.29
N GLY A 165 -17.34 1.48 -0.95
CA GLY A 165 -17.71 2.80 -0.42
C GLY A 165 -16.66 3.44 0.49
N ASP A 166 -15.52 2.78 0.70
CA ASP A 166 -14.42 3.27 1.53
C ASP A 166 -13.39 4.08 0.72
N PRO A 167 -12.60 4.98 1.34
CA PRO A 167 -11.43 5.55 0.70
C PRO A 167 -10.41 4.46 0.30
N GLN A 168 -9.78 4.64 -0.87
CA GLN A 168 -8.76 3.74 -1.40
C GLN A 168 -7.56 3.60 -0.45
N VAL A 169 -7.05 2.37 -0.31
CA VAL A 169 -5.83 2.09 0.46
C VAL A 169 -4.65 1.91 -0.50
N PHE A 170 -3.64 2.74 -0.31
CA PHE A 170 -2.43 2.72 -1.14
C PHE A 170 -1.40 1.76 -0.55
N TYR A 171 -0.77 0.98 -1.42
CA TYR A 171 0.24 -0.03 -1.12
C TYR A 171 1.57 0.38 -1.77
N PHE A 172 2.64 0.39 -0.99
CA PHE A 172 4.02 0.55 -1.47
C PHE A 172 4.89 -0.52 -0.86
N GLY A 173 5.79 -1.12 -1.64
CA GLY A 173 6.68 -2.17 -1.16
C GLY A 173 8.04 -2.17 -1.86
N VAL A 174 9.09 -2.49 -1.10
CA VAL A 174 10.44 -2.79 -1.60
C VAL A 174 10.82 -4.18 -1.09
N PHE A 175 11.39 -4.97 -1.98
CA PHE A 175 11.81 -6.35 -1.72
C PHE A 175 13.25 -6.52 -2.17
N ASP A 176 14.14 -6.67 -1.21
CA ASP A 176 15.56 -6.93 -1.44
C ASP A 176 15.74 -8.43 -1.67
N GLY A 177 16.17 -8.83 -2.86
CA GLY A 177 16.28 -10.25 -3.23
C GLY A 177 17.68 -10.76 -3.04
N HIS A 178 17.82 -12.01 -2.57
CA HIS A 178 19.13 -12.64 -2.48
C HIS A 178 19.12 -14.11 -2.90
N GLY A 179 20.15 -14.52 -3.62
CA GLY A 179 20.27 -15.88 -4.17
C GLY A 179 19.40 -16.09 -5.42
N GLY A 180 18.85 -15.01 -5.97
CA GLY A 180 18.03 -14.96 -7.18
C GLY A 180 16.83 -13.99 -7.09
N THR A 181 16.07 -13.91 -8.17
CA THR A 181 14.92 -12.98 -8.30
C THR A 181 13.58 -13.61 -7.94
N GLU A 182 13.56 -14.93 -7.71
CA GLU A 182 12.36 -15.73 -7.65
C GLU A 182 11.51 -15.40 -6.41
N CYS A 183 12.16 -15.20 -5.25
CA CYS A 183 11.45 -14.85 -4.03
C CYS A 183 10.95 -13.40 -4.08
N SER A 184 11.81 -12.43 -4.41
CA SER A 184 11.43 -11.01 -4.49
C SER A 184 10.34 -10.78 -5.57
N GLY A 185 10.47 -11.43 -6.73
CA GLY A 185 9.46 -11.43 -7.79
C GLY A 185 8.12 -12.04 -7.35
N TYR A 186 8.15 -13.16 -6.61
CA TYR A 186 6.94 -13.76 -6.04
C TYR A 186 6.24 -12.81 -5.05
N LEU A 187 7.00 -12.12 -4.20
CA LEU A 187 6.44 -11.15 -3.25
C LEU A 187 5.79 -9.96 -3.95
N ARG A 188 6.48 -9.40 -4.97
CA ARG A 188 5.94 -8.32 -5.81
C ARG A 188 4.57 -8.68 -6.40
N GLU A 189 4.40 -9.94 -6.80
CA GLU A 189 3.21 -10.43 -7.49
C GLU A 189 2.11 -10.93 -6.54
N ARG A 190 2.43 -11.46 -5.35
CA ARG A 190 1.46 -12.19 -4.51
C ARG A 190 1.20 -11.61 -3.14
N LEU A 191 2.11 -10.81 -2.58
CA LEU A 191 1.97 -10.37 -1.19
C LEU A 191 0.74 -9.47 -1.01
N HIS A 192 0.48 -8.58 -1.96
CA HIS A 192 -0.68 -7.70 -1.92
C HIS A 192 -2.00 -8.47 -2.08
N GLU A 193 -2.07 -9.45 -2.99
CA GLU A 193 -3.24 -10.35 -3.14
C GLU A 193 -3.51 -11.11 -1.84
N SER A 194 -2.45 -11.63 -1.21
CA SER A 194 -2.56 -12.35 0.06
C SER A 194 -3.12 -11.46 1.19
N ILE A 195 -2.79 -10.17 1.19
CA ILE A 195 -3.33 -9.21 2.17
C ILE A 195 -4.83 -9.00 1.94
N GLU A 196 -5.27 -8.80 0.69
CA GLU A 196 -6.69 -8.64 0.35
C GLU A 196 -7.51 -9.88 0.72
N GLU A 197 -7.07 -11.07 0.28
CA GLU A 197 -7.72 -12.33 0.60
C GLU A 197 -7.79 -12.58 2.11
N THR A 198 -6.72 -12.22 2.83
CA THR A 198 -6.66 -12.40 4.28
C THR A 198 -7.63 -11.43 4.96
N ALA A 199 -7.68 -10.17 4.54
CA ALA A 199 -8.63 -9.19 5.06
C ALA A 199 -10.09 -9.67 4.88
N GLU A 200 -10.41 -10.22 3.70
CA GLU A 200 -11.73 -10.83 3.42
C GLU A 200 -11.99 -12.05 4.30
N LYS A 201 -11.04 -12.98 4.42
CA LYS A 201 -11.18 -14.20 5.24
C LYS A 201 -11.45 -13.86 6.71
N TYR A 202 -10.79 -12.84 7.25
CA TYR A 202 -11.01 -12.34 8.61
C TYR A 202 -12.28 -11.49 8.75
N GLY A 203 -12.92 -11.09 7.64
CA GLY A 203 -14.08 -10.21 7.66
C GLY A 203 -13.72 -8.85 8.25
N LEU A 204 -12.60 -8.27 7.84
CA LEU A 204 -12.18 -6.95 8.31
C LEU A 204 -13.30 -5.95 7.98
N GLU A 205 -13.64 -5.10 8.94
CA GLU A 205 -14.68 -4.08 8.77
C GLU A 205 -14.02 -2.71 8.65
N SER A 206 -14.64 -1.82 7.85
CA SER A 206 -14.22 -0.43 7.76
C SER A 206 -14.32 0.23 9.12
N THR A 207 -13.25 0.90 9.52
CA THR A 207 -13.24 1.76 10.73
C THR A 207 -14.13 2.99 10.58
N LEU A 208 -14.59 3.30 9.35
CA LEU A 208 -15.44 4.46 9.05
C LEU A 208 -16.95 4.18 9.21
N ASN A 209 -17.38 2.90 9.16
CA ASN A 209 -18.79 2.51 9.16
C ASN A 209 -19.49 2.62 10.54
N GLY A 210 -18.76 2.92 11.61
CA GLY A 210 -19.28 2.94 12.98
C GLY A 210 -19.99 4.23 13.44
N THR A 211 -20.08 5.30 12.64
CA THR A 211 -20.60 6.61 13.11
C THR A 211 -21.85 7.13 12.39
N ALA A 212 -22.35 6.41 11.38
CA ALA A 212 -23.53 6.84 10.62
C ALA A 212 -24.87 6.33 11.17
N SER A 213 -24.90 5.40 12.15
CA SER A 213 -26.12 4.59 12.41
C SER A 213 -26.80 4.71 13.79
N GLU A 214 -26.53 5.74 14.61
CA GLU A 214 -27.40 6.00 15.79
C GLU A 214 -28.39 7.15 15.59
N ALA A 215 -28.07 8.15 14.76
CA ALA A 215 -29.00 9.24 14.46
C ALA A 215 -30.05 8.87 13.38
N ASP A 216 -29.73 7.95 12.46
CA ASP A 216 -30.62 7.57 11.34
C ASP A 216 -31.60 6.43 11.67
N LYS A 217 -31.35 5.68 12.76
CA LYS A 217 -32.27 4.62 13.22
C LYS A 217 -33.54 5.18 13.86
N GLY A 218 -33.45 6.32 14.56
CA GLY A 218 -34.61 6.96 15.19
C GLY A 218 -35.61 7.57 14.19
N ALA A 219 -35.16 7.94 12.98
CA ALA A 219 -36.01 8.53 11.95
C ALA A 219 -36.85 7.48 11.19
N LYS A 220 -36.39 6.22 11.14
CA LYS A 220 -37.09 5.12 10.44
C LYS A 220 -38.12 4.39 11.31
N GLU A 221 -38.00 4.44 12.64
CA GLU A 221 -39.00 3.84 13.55
C GLU A 221 -40.33 4.62 13.61
N ILE A 222 -40.30 5.93 13.37
CA ILE A 222 -41.50 6.79 13.44
C ILE A 222 -42.34 6.71 12.15
N ALA A 223 -41.73 6.38 11.01
CA ALA A 223 -42.41 6.31 9.71
C ALA A 223 -42.97 4.92 9.35
N GLY A 224 -42.78 3.90 10.20
CA GLY A 224 -43.04 2.49 9.87
C GLY A 224 -44.31 1.86 10.45
N SER A 225 -45.19 2.59 11.14
CA SER A 225 -46.45 2.04 11.68
C SER A 225 -47.59 2.01 10.66
N ARG A 226 -47.39 1.37 9.49
CA ARG A 226 -48.48 0.83 8.68
C ARG A 226 -47.97 -0.12 7.58
N ARG A 227 -47.85 -1.39 7.92
CA ARG A 227 -48.17 -2.58 7.09
C ARG A 227 -47.52 -3.80 7.73
N LYS A 228 -48.31 -4.52 8.51
CA LYS A 228 -48.04 -5.92 8.83
C LYS A 228 -48.69 -6.79 7.77
N GLU A 229 -47.96 -7.83 7.41
CA GLU A 229 -48.36 -9.12 6.84
C GLU A 229 -47.99 -9.45 5.39
N VAL A 230 -47.30 -10.61 5.33
CA VAL A 230 -47.12 -11.61 4.28
C VAL A 230 -45.79 -11.59 3.49
N GLN A 231 -45.11 -12.75 3.60
CA GLN A 231 -44.04 -13.34 2.77
C GLN A 231 -42.56 -13.19 3.18
N ASP A 232 -42.16 -14.11 4.07
CA ASP A 232 -41.09 -15.11 3.91
C ASP A 232 -39.83 -14.81 3.08
N LYS A 233 -38.70 -14.94 3.80
CA LYS A 233 -37.42 -15.54 3.38
C LYS A 233 -36.61 -14.85 2.27
N ALA A 234 -35.86 -13.83 2.67
CA ALA A 234 -34.48 -13.64 2.25
C ALA A 234 -33.73 -12.88 3.36
N GLY A 235 -33.05 -13.63 4.23
CA GLY A 235 -32.15 -13.05 5.23
C GLY A 235 -31.02 -12.33 4.51
N THR A 236 -30.94 -11.01 4.69
CA THR A 236 -29.75 -10.25 4.33
C THR A 236 -28.85 -10.33 5.56
N ASP A 237 -27.91 -11.27 5.55
CA ASP A 237 -26.99 -11.50 6.66
C ASP A 237 -26.18 -10.23 6.93
N SER A 238 -26.40 -9.64 8.10
CA SER A 238 -25.38 -8.82 8.74
C SER A 238 -24.19 -9.72 9.02
N THR A 239 -23.05 -9.47 8.36
CA THR A 239 -21.76 -10.14 8.63
C THR A 239 -21.33 -9.87 10.07
N SER A 240 -21.81 -10.68 11.01
CA SER A 240 -21.36 -10.65 12.39
C SER A 240 -19.98 -11.29 12.48
N TYR A 241 -18.99 -10.56 13.00
CA TYR A 241 -17.68 -11.09 13.34
C TYR A 241 -17.78 -12.41 14.12
N ASP A 242 -17.22 -13.48 13.55
CA ASP A 242 -17.13 -14.80 14.19
C ASP A 242 -15.71 -15.04 14.75
N PRO A 243 -15.50 -14.89 16.08
CA PRO A 243 -14.19 -15.10 16.69
C PRO A 243 -13.68 -16.54 16.52
N SER A 244 -14.58 -17.52 16.38
CA SER A 244 -14.20 -18.93 16.17
C SER A 244 -13.54 -19.14 14.81
N LYS A 245 -14.00 -18.44 13.76
CA LYS A 245 -13.40 -18.44 12.42
C LYS A 245 -11.99 -17.83 12.43
N ALA A 246 -11.82 -16.67 13.06
CA ALA A 246 -10.52 -16.00 13.14
C ALA A 246 -9.48 -16.87 13.87
N ASN A 247 -9.86 -17.45 15.01
CA ASN A 247 -9.00 -18.36 15.78
C ASN A 247 -8.67 -19.64 15.00
N ARG A 248 -9.63 -20.17 14.23
CA ARG A 248 -9.40 -21.32 13.36
C ARG A 248 -8.38 -21.02 12.26
N LEU A 249 -8.45 -19.86 11.60
CA LEU A 249 -7.49 -19.46 10.56
C LEU A 249 -6.07 -19.39 11.11
N GLN A 250 -5.88 -18.69 12.24
CA GLN A 250 -4.58 -18.61 12.93
C GLN A 250 -4.06 -19.99 13.32
N THR A 251 -4.92 -20.83 13.91
CA THR A 251 -4.54 -22.18 14.35
C THR A 251 -4.13 -23.07 13.18
N VAL A 252 -4.86 -23.01 12.06
CA VAL A 252 -4.54 -23.79 10.85
C VAL A 252 -3.19 -23.36 10.29
N LEU A 253 -2.94 -22.05 10.14
CA LEU A 253 -1.67 -21.54 9.64
C LEU A 253 -0.49 -21.99 10.53
N MET A 254 -0.63 -21.81 11.85
CA MET A 254 0.40 -22.21 12.82
C MET A 254 0.66 -23.72 12.83
N LYS A 255 -0.40 -24.52 12.68
CA LYS A 255 -0.28 -25.98 12.56
C LYS A 255 0.49 -26.36 11.30
N SER A 256 0.17 -25.75 10.15
CA SER A 256 0.89 -26.00 8.90
C SER A 256 2.38 -25.66 9.02
N TRP A 257 2.74 -24.50 9.60
CA TRP A 257 4.15 -24.16 9.85
C TRP A 257 4.87 -25.18 10.74
N LYS A 258 4.19 -25.65 11.80
CA LYS A 258 4.73 -26.67 12.71
C LYS A 258 4.96 -28.01 12.03
N GLU A 259 4.07 -28.42 11.12
CA GLU A 259 4.13 -29.70 10.41
C GLU A 259 5.11 -29.67 9.23
N THR A 260 5.10 -28.60 8.43
CA THR A 260 5.98 -28.44 7.25
C THR A 260 7.42 -28.16 7.64
N VAL A 261 7.66 -27.18 8.52
CA VAL A 261 9.02 -26.71 8.86
C VAL A 261 9.48 -27.29 10.19
N GLY A 262 8.68 -27.16 11.25
CA GLY A 262 9.09 -27.57 12.59
C GLY A 262 10.20 -26.68 13.17
N GLY A 263 11.12 -27.25 13.97
CA GLY A 263 12.19 -26.47 14.62
C GLY A 263 11.65 -25.31 15.45
N TYR A 264 12.14 -24.09 15.17
CA TYR A 264 11.63 -22.82 15.71
C TYR A 264 10.09 -22.74 15.70
N PHE A 265 9.46 -23.14 14.59
CA PHE A 265 8.03 -23.04 14.37
C PHE A 265 7.18 -23.97 15.27
N ARG A 266 7.78 -24.90 16.01
CA ARG A 266 7.05 -25.75 16.98
C ARG A 266 6.54 -24.99 18.20
N ARG A 267 7.22 -23.90 18.58
CA ARG A 267 6.88 -23.05 19.73
C ARG A 267 6.64 -21.60 19.32
N PHE A 268 6.63 -21.34 18.02
CA PHE A 268 6.41 -20.02 17.45
C PHE A 268 5.01 -19.52 17.79
N LYS A 269 4.92 -18.26 18.19
CA LYS A 269 3.67 -17.57 18.53
C LYS A 269 3.78 -16.14 18.04
N PRO A 270 3.10 -15.79 16.93
CA PRO A 270 3.13 -14.43 16.40
C PRO A 270 2.55 -13.44 17.41
N THR A 271 3.15 -12.26 17.48
CA THR A 271 2.76 -11.21 18.44
C THR A 271 1.36 -10.65 18.18
N ALA A 272 0.96 -10.54 16.92
CA ALA A 272 -0.34 -9.98 16.51
C ALA A 272 -1.51 -10.98 16.60
N PHE A 273 -1.25 -12.24 16.97
CA PHE A 273 -2.28 -13.27 17.13
C PHE A 273 -2.76 -13.29 18.58
N SER A 274 -4.00 -12.83 18.78
CA SER A 274 -4.70 -12.85 20.05
C SER A 274 -6.02 -13.59 19.88
N SER A 275 -6.38 -14.43 20.86
CA SER A 275 -7.60 -15.23 20.84
C SER A 275 -8.87 -14.43 21.11
N ASP A 276 -8.73 -13.24 21.72
CA ASP A 276 -9.83 -12.57 22.42
C ASP A 276 -10.23 -11.22 21.77
N SER A 277 -9.54 -10.78 20.73
CA SER A 277 -9.76 -9.48 20.08
C SER A 277 -10.23 -9.62 18.63
N LYS A 278 -11.09 -8.68 18.20
CA LYS A 278 -11.40 -8.50 16.76
C LYS A 278 -10.09 -8.40 15.95
N PRO A 279 -10.03 -9.00 14.75
CA PRO A 279 -8.84 -9.00 13.93
C PRO A 279 -8.50 -7.56 13.56
N SER A 280 -7.29 -7.17 13.89
CA SER A 280 -6.74 -5.88 13.48
C SER A 280 -6.09 -6.03 12.10
N ILE A 281 -5.79 -4.89 11.45
CA ILE A 281 -4.95 -4.91 10.25
C ILE A 281 -3.57 -5.52 10.54
N ALA A 282 -3.05 -5.40 11.77
CA ALA A 282 -1.81 -6.06 12.15
C ALA A 282 -1.93 -7.60 12.11
N THR A 283 -3.06 -8.14 12.58
CA THR A 283 -3.37 -9.57 12.49
C THR A 283 -3.45 -10.04 11.03
N VAL A 284 -4.08 -9.25 10.16
CA VAL A 284 -4.18 -9.51 8.72
C VAL A 284 -2.79 -9.52 8.07
N LEU A 285 -1.97 -8.50 8.32
CA LEU A 285 -0.61 -8.38 7.79
C LEU A 285 0.28 -9.53 8.25
N THR A 286 0.29 -9.86 9.55
CA THR A 286 1.06 -10.99 10.07
C THR A 286 0.63 -12.32 9.44
N HIS A 287 -0.68 -12.56 9.31
CA HIS A 287 -1.17 -13.78 8.68
C HIS A 287 -0.82 -13.83 7.19
N ALA A 288 -1.00 -12.73 6.45
CA ALA A 288 -0.69 -12.66 5.02
C ALA A 288 0.81 -12.90 4.75
N PHE A 289 1.71 -12.30 5.53
CA PHE A 289 3.16 -12.52 5.40
C PHE A 289 3.51 -13.99 5.63
N LEU A 290 3.08 -14.57 6.75
CA LEU A 290 3.35 -15.97 7.09
C LEU A 290 2.69 -16.96 6.11
N GLN A 291 1.50 -16.64 5.59
CA GLN A 291 0.83 -17.48 4.61
C GLN A 291 1.53 -17.42 3.24
N THR A 292 1.96 -16.23 2.82
CA THR A 292 2.68 -16.03 1.55
C THR A 292 4.01 -16.78 1.55
N ASP A 293 4.77 -16.68 2.64
CA ASP A 293 6.04 -17.38 2.81
C ASP A 293 5.84 -18.91 2.84
N LEU A 294 4.84 -19.40 3.57
CA LEU A 294 4.52 -20.83 3.60
C LEU A 294 4.12 -21.34 2.20
N SER A 295 3.30 -20.60 1.48
CA SER A 295 2.89 -20.93 0.12
C SER A 295 4.09 -21.01 -0.82
N PHE A 296 5.04 -20.06 -0.72
CA PHE A 296 6.28 -20.08 -1.47
C PHE A 296 7.11 -21.33 -1.16
N LEU A 297 7.36 -21.64 0.12
CA LEU A 297 8.11 -22.82 0.54
C LEU A 297 7.46 -24.12 0.07
N LEU A 298 6.14 -24.24 0.17
CA LEU A 298 5.40 -25.42 -0.30
C LEU A 298 5.52 -25.59 -1.82
N ALA A 299 5.55 -24.49 -2.58
CA ALA A 299 5.79 -24.56 -4.02
C ALA A 299 7.22 -25.07 -4.32
N GLN A 300 8.24 -24.60 -3.61
CA GLN A 300 9.62 -25.07 -3.77
C GLN A 300 9.78 -26.54 -3.37
N LEU A 301 9.13 -26.98 -2.29
CA LEU A 301 9.18 -28.38 -1.86
C LEU A 301 8.56 -29.34 -2.89
N ARG A 302 7.51 -28.92 -3.61
CA ARG A 302 6.91 -29.73 -4.68
C ARG A 302 7.87 -29.95 -5.86
N LEU A 303 8.69 -28.96 -6.19
CA LEU A 303 9.74 -29.11 -7.20
C LEU A 303 10.81 -30.11 -6.76
N SER A 304 11.16 -30.13 -5.47
CA SER A 304 12.13 -31.10 -4.94
C SER A 304 11.64 -32.56 -4.94
N SER A 305 10.33 -32.79 -4.85
CA SER A 305 9.75 -34.14 -4.94
C SER A 305 9.71 -34.67 -6.38
N ASP A 306 9.50 -33.79 -7.36
CA ASP A 306 9.46 -34.17 -8.77
C ASP A 306 10.84 -34.56 -9.33
N ASP A 307 11.93 -34.02 -8.76
CA ASP A 307 13.31 -34.38 -9.12
C ASP A 307 13.71 -35.80 -8.64
N ASN A 308 12.90 -36.42 -7.78
CA ASN A 308 13.06 -37.81 -7.35
C ASN A 308 12.17 -38.80 -8.14
N ASP A 309 11.41 -38.34 -9.14
CA ASP A 309 10.66 -39.21 -10.06
C ASP A 309 11.58 -39.64 -11.23
N PRO A 310 11.99 -40.92 -11.32
CA PRO A 310 12.88 -41.40 -12.39
C PRO A 310 12.27 -41.32 -13.79
N VAL A 311 10.97 -41.00 -13.92
CA VAL A 311 10.24 -40.84 -15.19
C VAL A 311 10.07 -39.36 -15.58
N ALA A 312 10.47 -38.40 -14.72
CA ALA A 312 10.32 -36.97 -14.98
C ALA A 312 11.29 -36.42 -16.05
N SER A 313 12.41 -37.11 -16.32
CA SER A 313 13.32 -36.77 -17.42
C SER A 313 12.74 -37.09 -18.80
N ASP A 314 11.76 -38.01 -18.88
CA ASP A 314 11.16 -38.47 -20.13
C ASP A 314 9.93 -37.65 -20.55
N ARG A 315 9.50 -36.68 -19.73
CA ARG A 315 8.41 -35.78 -20.14
C ARG A 315 8.92 -34.76 -21.16
N PRO A 316 8.32 -34.68 -22.36
CA PRO A 316 8.73 -33.71 -23.36
C PRO A 316 8.54 -32.29 -22.83
N LEU A 317 9.50 -31.40 -23.13
CA LEU A 317 9.54 -29.99 -22.67
C LEU A 317 8.26 -29.19 -22.99
N ASN A 318 7.44 -29.70 -23.90
CA ASN A 318 6.25 -29.05 -24.44
C ASN A 318 4.95 -29.68 -23.91
N ALA A 319 5.03 -30.57 -22.91
CA ALA A 319 3.86 -31.33 -22.43
C ALA A 319 2.72 -30.47 -21.86
N ASN A 320 3.00 -29.19 -21.56
CA ASN A 320 2.02 -28.22 -21.06
C ASN A 320 1.69 -27.11 -22.07
N ASP A 321 2.16 -27.21 -23.32
CA ASP A 321 1.91 -26.22 -24.38
C ASP A 321 0.62 -26.57 -25.12
N ASP A 322 -0.52 -26.41 -24.44
CA ASP A 322 -1.84 -26.62 -25.00
C ASP A 322 -2.16 -25.50 -26.01
N LEU A 323 -2.18 -25.84 -27.31
CA LEU A 323 -2.35 -24.97 -28.48
C LEU A 323 -3.68 -24.14 -28.53
N HIS A 324 -4.50 -24.17 -27.48
CA HIS A 324 -5.79 -23.50 -27.41
C HIS A 324 -5.97 -22.53 -26.23
N SER A 325 -4.91 -22.26 -25.45
CA SER A 325 -4.94 -21.29 -24.36
C SER A 325 -4.16 -20.02 -24.72
N PRO A 326 -4.63 -18.81 -24.33
CA PRO A 326 -3.89 -17.58 -24.58
C PRO A 326 -2.52 -17.65 -23.90
N SER A 327 -1.48 -17.31 -24.65
CA SER A 327 -0.08 -17.33 -24.23
C SER A 327 0.13 -16.72 -22.84
N HIS A 328 0.36 -17.55 -21.84
CA HIS A 328 0.95 -17.09 -20.59
C HIS A 328 2.40 -16.66 -20.87
N PRO A 329 2.92 -15.61 -20.21
CA PRO A 329 4.35 -15.29 -20.27
C PRO A 329 5.15 -16.54 -19.88
N PRO A 330 6.39 -16.71 -20.40
CA PRO A 330 7.12 -17.96 -20.26
C PRO A 330 7.13 -18.37 -18.80
N SER A 331 6.37 -19.43 -18.50
CA SER A 331 6.42 -20.04 -17.18
C SER A 331 7.88 -20.36 -16.89
N SER A 332 8.27 -20.21 -15.64
CA SER A 332 9.59 -20.44 -15.06
C SER A 332 10.09 -21.90 -15.17
N ALA A 333 9.85 -22.54 -16.32
CA ALA A 333 10.21 -23.92 -16.66
C ALA A 333 11.72 -24.13 -16.88
N GLN A 334 12.57 -23.13 -16.59
CA GLN A 334 14.03 -23.27 -16.65
C GLN A 334 14.65 -23.76 -15.32
N HIS A 335 13.91 -23.78 -14.22
CA HIS A 335 14.44 -24.27 -12.93
C HIS A 335 13.63 -25.47 -12.43
N ARG A 336 14.10 -26.68 -12.77
CA ARG A 336 13.60 -27.95 -12.17
C ARG A 336 14.05 -28.14 -10.72
N LYS A 337 14.99 -27.32 -10.23
CA LYS A 337 15.53 -27.38 -8.88
C LYS A 337 14.82 -26.38 -7.96
N PRO A 338 14.61 -26.73 -6.67
CA PRO A 338 14.02 -25.81 -5.71
C PRO A 338 14.90 -24.57 -5.53
N PHE A 339 14.26 -23.40 -5.51
CA PHE A 339 14.93 -22.14 -5.19
C PHE A 339 15.30 -22.09 -3.71
N LEU A 340 16.56 -21.76 -3.40
CA LEU A 340 17.09 -21.72 -2.03
C LEU A 340 17.27 -20.32 -1.46
N GLY A 341 17.25 -19.29 -2.32
CA GLY A 341 17.39 -17.90 -1.91
C GLY A 341 16.17 -17.38 -1.16
N GLY A 342 16.18 -16.09 -0.88
CA GLY A 342 15.16 -15.42 -0.11
C GLY A 342 14.96 -13.99 -0.55
N SER A 343 14.15 -13.27 0.22
CA SER A 343 13.96 -11.85 0.04
C SER A 343 13.51 -11.18 1.32
N THR A 344 13.97 -9.95 1.54
CA THR A 344 13.39 -9.07 2.55
C THR A 344 12.10 -8.43 2.02
N ALA A 345 11.27 -7.92 2.92
CA ALA A 345 10.06 -7.21 2.52
C ALA A 345 9.77 -6.05 3.47
N SER A 346 9.67 -4.86 2.90
CA SER A 346 9.18 -3.66 3.58
C SER A 346 7.99 -3.13 2.82
N ILE A 347 6.83 -3.11 3.46
CA ILE A 347 5.61 -2.53 2.87
C ILE A 347 5.04 -1.40 3.74
N ALA A 348 4.37 -0.46 3.08
CA ALA A 348 3.65 0.65 3.67
C ALA A 348 2.23 0.71 3.10
N LEU A 349 1.22 0.73 3.99
CA LEU A 349 -0.18 0.92 3.67
C LEU A 349 -0.65 2.29 4.13
N ILE A 350 -1.22 3.09 3.24
CA ILE A 350 -1.74 4.42 3.56
C ILE A 350 -3.26 4.44 3.34
N SER A 351 -4.01 4.76 4.38
CA SER A 351 -5.47 4.95 4.34
C SER A 351 -5.83 6.35 4.79
N THR A 352 -6.80 6.97 4.14
CA THR A 352 -7.37 8.28 4.51
C THR A 352 -8.78 8.11 5.06
N PRO A 353 -9.23 8.95 6.02
CA PRO A 353 -10.60 8.88 6.55
C PRO A 353 -11.63 9.57 5.65
N THR A 354 -11.14 10.24 4.61
CA THR A 354 -11.88 11.01 3.61
C THR A 354 -11.46 10.55 2.22
N PRO A 355 -12.32 10.72 1.19
CA PRO A 355 -11.94 10.39 -0.17
C PRO A 355 -10.79 11.26 -0.69
N THR A 356 -10.49 12.41 -0.11
CA THR A 356 -9.32 13.23 -0.51
C THR A 356 -8.03 12.40 -0.54
N PRO A 357 -7.15 12.57 -1.55
CA PRO A 357 -5.95 11.77 -1.66
C PRO A 357 -4.97 12.02 -0.51
N PHE A 358 -4.16 11.00 -0.16
CA PHE A 358 -3.26 11.07 0.99
C PHE A 358 -2.14 12.13 0.87
N TRP A 359 -1.82 12.55 -0.35
CA TRP A 359 -0.84 13.62 -0.61
C TRP A 359 -1.45 15.03 -0.53
N HIS A 360 -2.73 15.17 -0.17
CA HIS A 360 -3.35 16.48 -0.01
C HIS A 360 -2.94 17.10 1.35
N PRO A 361 -2.52 18.38 1.41
CA PRO A 361 -1.98 18.99 2.63
C PRO A 361 -2.92 19.02 3.84
N SER A 362 -4.25 19.07 3.62
CA SER A 362 -5.22 19.07 4.72
C SER A 362 -5.67 17.68 5.16
N THR A 363 -5.20 16.63 4.49
CA THR A 363 -5.71 15.28 4.68
C THR A 363 -4.92 14.53 5.75
N PRO A 364 -5.54 14.18 6.89
CA PRO A 364 -4.92 13.24 7.82
C PRO A 364 -4.89 11.85 7.19
N SER A 365 -3.89 11.06 7.53
CA SER A 365 -3.74 9.69 7.01
C SER A 365 -3.33 8.73 8.13
N THR A 366 -3.66 7.46 8.00
CA THR A 366 -3.11 6.40 8.85
C THR A 366 -2.14 5.57 8.00
N LEU A 367 -0.93 5.38 8.51
CA LEU A 367 0.15 4.62 7.89
C LEU A 367 0.41 3.35 8.71
N TYR A 368 0.34 2.19 8.07
CA TYR A 368 0.87 0.94 8.62
C TYR A 368 2.13 0.55 7.87
N THR A 369 3.19 0.19 8.60
CA THR A 369 4.37 -0.44 8.03
C THR A 369 4.44 -1.88 8.51
N ALA A 370 4.75 -2.80 7.60
CA ALA A 370 5.07 -4.19 7.90
C ALA A 370 6.43 -4.52 7.29
N HIS A 371 7.36 -4.91 8.14
CA HIS A 371 8.78 -5.00 7.81
C HIS A 371 9.38 -6.34 8.19
N CYS A 372 10.19 -6.91 7.29
CA CYS A 372 10.86 -8.20 7.42
C CYS A 372 12.20 -8.15 6.68
N GLY A 373 13.25 -7.67 7.33
CA GLY A 373 14.65 -7.84 6.94
C GLY A 373 15.50 -6.66 7.40
N ASP A 374 16.27 -6.08 6.49
CA ASP A 374 17.17 -4.93 6.70
C ASP A 374 16.85 -3.73 5.79
N THR A 375 15.88 -3.86 4.88
CA THR A 375 15.29 -2.72 4.14
C THR A 375 14.82 -1.60 5.08
N ARG A 376 14.78 -0.37 4.57
CA ARG A 376 14.45 0.83 5.36
C ARG A 376 13.20 1.51 4.85
N ILE A 377 12.36 1.98 5.78
CA ILE A 377 11.29 2.96 5.50
C ILE A 377 11.52 4.18 6.38
N LEU A 378 11.70 5.35 5.77
CA LEU A 378 11.94 6.62 6.48
C LEU A 378 10.84 7.63 6.15
N LEU A 379 10.46 8.43 7.14
CA LEU A 379 9.66 9.64 6.96
C LEU A 379 10.54 10.89 7.11
N SER A 380 10.21 11.93 6.35
CA SER A 380 10.82 13.26 6.52
C SER A 380 9.85 14.18 7.23
N HIS A 381 10.19 14.60 8.45
CA HIS A 381 9.36 15.52 9.23
C HIS A 381 9.46 16.95 8.68
N VAL A 382 8.34 17.64 8.51
CA VAL A 382 8.30 18.97 7.86
C VAL A 382 9.01 20.04 8.69
N SER A 383 8.83 20.05 10.02
CA SER A 383 9.28 21.17 10.86
C SER A 383 10.81 21.29 10.98
N ASN A 384 11.51 20.16 11.07
CA ASN A 384 12.95 20.09 11.34
C ASN A 384 13.72 19.37 10.22
N GLY A 385 13.05 18.72 9.27
CA GLY A 385 13.70 17.93 8.22
C GLY A 385 14.33 16.63 8.70
N GLN A 386 14.03 16.18 9.92
CA GLN A 386 14.64 14.98 10.49
C GLN A 386 14.11 13.71 9.83
N ALA A 387 15.01 12.75 9.61
CA ALA A 387 14.67 11.40 9.23
C ALA A 387 14.09 10.63 10.42
N VAL A 388 12.89 10.05 10.24
CA VAL A 388 12.24 9.20 11.23
C VAL A 388 12.11 7.80 10.65
N SER A 389 12.85 6.85 11.22
CA SER A 389 12.82 5.45 10.76
C SER A 389 11.61 4.68 11.29
N LEU A 390 10.91 4.01 10.37
CA LEU A 390 9.74 3.16 10.64
C LEU A 390 10.09 1.67 10.73
N THR A 391 11.35 1.32 10.53
CA THR A 391 11.84 -0.06 10.45
C THR A 391 13.09 -0.23 11.30
N THR A 392 13.28 -1.39 11.91
CA THR A 392 14.55 -1.74 12.56
C THR A 392 15.18 -2.95 11.89
N ASN A 393 16.51 -2.92 11.70
CA ASN A 393 17.23 -4.05 11.12
C ASN A 393 16.97 -5.32 11.92
N HIS A 394 16.50 -6.35 11.22
CA HIS A 394 16.43 -7.70 11.74
C HIS A 394 17.76 -8.40 11.56
N HIS A 395 18.71 -8.05 12.42
CA HIS A 395 20.07 -8.58 12.45
C HIS A 395 20.32 -9.32 13.77
N PRO A 396 21.21 -10.35 13.83
CA PRO A 396 21.51 -11.07 15.07
C PRO A 396 21.96 -10.17 16.23
N SER A 397 22.66 -9.08 15.93
CA SER A 397 23.10 -8.09 16.93
C SER A 397 21.98 -7.20 17.49
N SER A 398 20.79 -7.19 16.86
CA SER A 398 19.65 -6.43 17.34
C SER A 398 19.12 -7.03 18.64
N PRO A 399 18.96 -6.26 19.73
CA PRO A 399 18.55 -6.80 21.03
C PRO A 399 17.25 -7.61 20.98
N SER A 400 16.24 -7.14 20.23
CA SER A 400 14.94 -7.81 20.09
C SER A 400 15.06 -9.17 19.38
N GLU A 401 15.86 -9.23 18.31
CA GLU A 401 16.09 -10.44 17.53
C GLU A 401 16.99 -11.42 18.27
N SER A 402 18.05 -10.93 18.91
CA SER A 402 18.95 -11.72 19.76
C SER A 402 18.19 -12.38 20.91
N GLU A 403 17.22 -11.68 21.53
CA GLU A 403 16.39 -12.24 22.59
C GLU A 403 15.42 -13.29 22.05
N ARG A 404 14.74 -13.01 20.93
CA ARG A 404 13.82 -13.96 20.28
C ARG A 404 14.53 -15.27 19.93
N LEU A 405 15.76 -15.16 19.43
CA LEU A 405 16.56 -16.28 18.94
C LEU A 405 17.53 -16.83 20.00
N ARG A 406 17.60 -16.27 21.21
CA ARG A 406 18.53 -16.68 22.27
C ARG A 406 18.49 -18.18 22.59
N ARG A 407 17.30 -18.78 22.57
CA ARG A 407 17.13 -20.24 22.80
C ARG A 407 17.61 -21.10 21.63
N TRP A 408 17.79 -20.50 20.47
CA TRP A 408 18.28 -21.07 19.23
C TRP A 408 19.71 -20.57 18.90
N ALA A 409 20.37 -19.88 19.84
CA ALA A 409 21.63 -19.16 19.68
C ALA A 409 22.86 -20.03 19.36
N ALA A 410 22.72 -21.36 19.34
CA ALA A 410 23.78 -22.26 18.86
C ALA A 410 24.07 -22.11 17.34
N SER A 411 23.39 -21.17 16.66
CA SER A 411 23.47 -20.93 15.21
C SER A 411 24.00 -19.56 14.84
N PHE A 412 24.44 -18.75 15.80
CA PHE A 412 25.14 -17.50 15.52
C PHE A 412 26.63 -17.80 15.33
N VAL A 413 27.15 -17.40 14.16
CA VAL A 413 28.54 -17.56 13.78
C VAL A 413 29.05 -16.19 13.37
N THR A 414 30.16 -15.76 13.97
CA THR A 414 30.86 -14.56 13.53
C THR A 414 31.68 -14.92 12.29
N ASP A 415 31.48 -14.19 11.20
CA ASP A 415 32.28 -14.37 9.99
C ASP A 415 33.71 -13.84 10.18
N SER A 416 34.60 -14.14 9.23
CA SER A 416 35.99 -13.71 9.13
C SER A 416 36.16 -12.18 9.17
N PHE A 417 35.10 -11.43 8.88
CA PHE A 417 35.04 -9.96 8.96
C PHE A 417 34.50 -9.42 10.30
N GLY A 418 34.21 -10.29 11.28
CA GLY A 418 33.72 -9.89 12.60
C GLY A 418 32.20 -9.65 12.68
N GLU A 419 31.45 -9.88 11.60
CA GLU A 419 30.00 -9.69 11.55
C GLU A 419 29.26 -10.94 12.05
N GLU A 420 28.26 -10.76 12.92
CA GLU A 420 27.43 -11.85 13.43
C GLU A 420 26.41 -12.29 12.40
N ARG A 421 26.46 -13.55 11.98
CA ARG A 421 25.54 -14.14 10.99
C ARG A 421 24.76 -15.30 11.61
N MET A 422 23.50 -15.45 11.19
CA MET A 422 22.66 -16.60 11.55
C MET A 422 22.81 -17.69 10.49
N SER A 423 23.61 -18.72 10.78
CA SER A 423 23.91 -19.80 9.82
C SER A 423 24.38 -19.30 8.44
N GLY A 424 25.15 -18.21 8.41
CA GLY A 424 25.66 -17.58 7.17
C GLY A 424 24.76 -16.49 6.57
N LEU A 425 23.52 -16.33 7.05
CA LEU A 425 22.64 -15.23 6.66
C LEU A 425 22.87 -13.98 7.51
N ALA A 426 22.84 -12.81 6.89
CA ALA A 426 22.86 -11.52 7.58
C ALA A 426 21.52 -11.24 8.30
N ASN A 427 20.41 -11.65 7.69
CA ASN A 427 19.06 -11.36 8.17
C ASN A 427 18.48 -12.45 9.08
N THR A 428 17.88 -12.05 10.20
CA THR A 428 17.11 -12.94 11.12
C THR A 428 15.64 -13.06 10.74
N ARG A 429 15.17 -12.24 9.79
CA ARG A 429 13.83 -12.32 9.20
C ARG A 429 13.92 -12.15 7.70
N ALA A 430 13.28 -13.05 6.96
CA ALA A 430 13.21 -13.03 5.51
C ALA A 430 12.10 -13.97 5.02
N PHE A 431 11.65 -13.76 3.79
CA PHE A 431 10.88 -14.73 3.01
C PHE A 431 11.82 -15.71 2.30
N GLY A 432 11.34 -16.91 1.97
CA GLY A 432 12.19 -17.94 1.35
C GLY A 432 13.21 -18.50 2.35
N ASP A 433 14.49 -18.59 1.99
CA ASP A 433 15.57 -19.07 2.87
C ASP A 433 15.24 -20.41 3.56
N MET A 434 14.76 -21.36 2.75
CA MET A 434 14.18 -22.62 3.24
C MET A 434 15.11 -23.37 4.21
N GLY A 435 16.43 -23.34 3.97
CA GLY A 435 17.43 -23.98 4.83
C GLY A 435 17.51 -23.39 6.24
N SER A 436 17.18 -22.11 6.41
CA SER A 436 17.35 -21.37 7.66
C SER A 436 16.06 -21.21 8.46
N LYS A 437 14.89 -21.50 7.87
CA LYS A 437 13.58 -21.41 8.54
C LYS A 437 13.52 -22.24 9.83
N ARG A 438 14.07 -23.47 9.82
CA ARG A 438 14.06 -24.35 11.00
C ARG A 438 14.83 -23.76 12.18
N MET A 439 15.82 -22.90 11.90
CA MET A 439 16.70 -22.30 12.89
C MET A 439 16.15 -21.01 13.49
N GLY A 440 15.13 -20.41 12.85
CA GLY A 440 14.40 -19.25 13.40
C GLY A 440 14.32 -18.04 12.50
N VAL A 441 14.81 -18.12 11.26
CA VAL A 441 14.48 -17.12 10.23
C VAL A 441 12.98 -17.20 9.97
N SER A 442 12.28 -16.09 10.14
CA SER A 442 10.82 -16.02 10.05
C SER A 442 10.40 -14.88 9.13
N ALA A 443 9.31 -15.07 8.39
CA ALA A 443 8.65 -14.00 7.66
C ALA A 443 7.65 -13.19 8.51
N GLU A 444 7.60 -13.39 9.83
CA GLU A 444 6.76 -12.57 10.71
C GLU A 444 7.19 -11.10 10.64
N PRO A 445 6.32 -10.18 10.21
CA PRO A 445 6.69 -8.77 10.12
C PRO A 445 6.74 -8.10 11.49
N GLU A 446 7.67 -7.16 11.67
CA GLU A 446 7.52 -6.08 12.63
C GLU A 446 6.49 -5.09 12.07
N ILE A 447 5.47 -4.77 12.86
CA ILE A 447 4.38 -3.87 12.44
C ILE A 447 4.42 -2.60 13.26
N ARG A 448 4.46 -1.44 12.59
CA ARG A 448 4.24 -0.13 13.22
C ARG A 448 3.03 0.53 12.60
N HIS A 449 2.35 1.35 13.40
CA HIS A 449 1.22 2.13 12.94
C HIS A 449 1.36 3.57 13.41
N LEU A 450 1.09 4.52 12.52
CA LEU A 450 1.18 5.95 12.77
C LEU A 450 -0.06 6.66 12.23
N ASN A 451 -0.56 7.62 12.99
CA ASN A 451 -1.54 8.58 12.48
C ASN A 451 -0.77 9.84 12.07
N LEU A 452 -0.76 10.12 10.77
CA LEU A 452 -0.11 11.28 10.18
C LEU A 452 -1.07 12.47 10.25
N ALA A 453 -0.68 13.50 10.98
CA ALA A 453 -1.41 14.75 10.98
C ALA A 453 -1.26 15.48 9.62
N PRO A 454 -2.22 16.35 9.25
CA PRO A 454 -2.16 17.10 8.00
C PRO A 454 -0.83 17.85 7.83
N SER A 455 -0.12 17.57 6.74
CA SER A 455 1.21 18.12 6.42
C SER A 455 2.27 17.97 7.53
N GLU A 456 2.20 16.94 8.37
CA GLU A 456 3.24 16.64 9.38
C GLU A 456 4.54 16.15 8.72
N TYR A 457 4.40 15.29 7.70
CA TYR A 457 5.52 14.69 6.97
C TYR A 457 5.52 15.11 5.49
N ALA A 458 6.71 15.34 4.95
CA ALA A 458 6.90 15.80 3.57
C ALA A 458 6.83 14.66 2.55
N PHE A 459 7.48 13.55 2.88
CA PHE A 459 7.53 12.34 2.06
C PHE A 459 7.89 11.13 2.90
N MET A 460 7.68 9.96 2.31
CA MET A 460 8.16 8.67 2.76
C MET A 460 9.15 8.12 1.73
N VAL A 461 10.23 7.49 2.17
CA VAL A 461 11.21 6.83 1.29
C VAL A 461 11.42 5.39 1.76
N LEU A 462 11.36 4.44 0.82
CA LEU A 462 11.66 3.03 1.02
C LEU A 462 12.94 2.70 0.27
N VAL A 463 13.90 2.03 0.91
CA VAL A 463 15.18 1.66 0.27
C VAL A 463 15.64 0.24 0.62
N SER A 464 16.42 -0.37 -0.27
CA SER A 464 17.17 -1.62 -0.03
C SER A 464 18.45 -1.40 0.79
N ASP A 465 19.10 -2.48 1.19
CA ASP A 465 20.37 -2.42 1.92
C ASP A 465 21.50 -1.83 1.04
N GLY A 466 21.46 -2.00 -0.29
CA GLY A 466 22.42 -1.39 -1.21
C GLY A 466 22.39 0.15 -1.23
N VAL A 467 21.36 0.77 -0.63
CA VAL A 467 21.38 2.21 -0.29
C VAL A 467 21.74 2.40 1.17
N SER A 468 21.01 1.76 2.08
CA SER A 468 21.09 2.04 3.53
C SER A 468 22.32 1.47 4.23
N GLY A 469 23.08 0.59 3.58
CA GLY A 469 24.35 0.07 4.05
C GLY A 469 25.49 1.08 3.94
N GLY A 470 25.47 1.98 2.94
CA GLY A 470 26.51 2.97 2.70
C GLY A 470 26.12 4.42 2.99
N VAL A 471 24.82 4.72 2.99
CA VAL A 471 24.24 6.07 3.13
C VAL A 471 23.37 6.14 4.38
N GLY A 472 23.65 7.11 5.27
CA GLY A 472 22.89 7.25 6.51
C GLY A 472 21.46 7.75 6.30
N ASP A 473 20.54 7.40 7.20
CA ASP A 473 19.11 7.76 7.12
C ASP A 473 18.87 9.26 6.87
N GLN A 474 19.63 10.14 7.54
CA GLN A 474 19.52 11.58 7.36
C GLN A 474 20.09 12.05 6.00
N GLU A 475 21.13 11.41 5.48
CA GLU A 475 21.67 11.71 4.14
C GLU A 475 20.65 11.36 3.06
N ILE A 476 19.96 10.22 3.19
CA ILE A 476 18.88 9.79 2.29
C ILE A 476 17.77 10.84 2.27
N VAL A 477 17.29 11.26 3.44
CA VAL A 477 16.23 12.28 3.55
C VAL A 477 16.69 13.61 2.97
N ASP A 478 17.91 14.04 3.25
CA ASP A 478 18.45 15.31 2.75
C ASP A 478 18.59 15.33 1.21
N LEU A 479 19.00 14.20 0.61
CA LEU A 479 19.05 14.03 -0.85
C LEU A 479 17.66 14.18 -1.49
N VAL A 480 16.64 13.56 -0.91
CA VAL A 480 15.26 13.66 -1.42
C VAL A 480 14.70 15.08 -1.24
N LYS A 481 15.05 15.76 -0.14
CA LYS A 481 14.59 17.14 0.12
C LYS A 481 15.08 18.13 -0.94
N GLU A 482 16.31 17.95 -1.44
CA GLU A 482 16.91 18.78 -2.49
C GLU A 482 16.27 18.55 -3.87
N ALA A 483 15.51 17.46 -4.03
CA ALA A 483 14.85 17.14 -5.28
C ALA A 483 13.53 17.89 -5.48
N LYS A 484 13.28 18.27 -6.73
CA LYS A 484 12.03 18.91 -7.16
C LYS A 484 10.85 17.93 -7.23
N THR A 485 11.13 16.66 -7.56
CA THR A 485 10.12 15.62 -7.71
C THR A 485 10.55 14.34 -6.99
N PRO A 486 9.59 13.50 -6.57
CA PRO A 486 9.90 12.19 -5.98
C PRO A 486 10.82 11.33 -6.86
N GLU A 487 10.60 11.33 -8.17
CA GLU A 487 11.42 10.54 -9.11
C GLU A 487 12.86 11.04 -9.19
N LEU A 488 13.06 12.36 -9.19
CA LEU A 488 14.40 12.93 -9.09
C LEU A 488 15.03 12.53 -7.74
N GLY A 489 14.29 12.63 -6.64
CA GLY A 489 14.78 12.24 -5.31
C GLY A 489 15.23 10.79 -5.24
N ALA A 490 14.42 9.86 -5.76
CA ALA A 490 14.77 8.44 -5.84
C ALA A 490 16.06 8.22 -6.64
N ARG A 491 16.21 8.91 -7.78
CA ARG A 491 17.39 8.82 -8.63
C ARG A 491 18.64 9.38 -7.95
N GLU A 492 18.55 10.53 -7.30
CA GLU A 492 19.70 11.13 -6.60
C GLU A 492 20.16 10.27 -5.42
N VAL A 493 19.22 9.63 -4.69
CA VAL A 493 19.55 8.66 -3.62
C VAL A 493 20.33 7.47 -4.16
N VAL A 494 19.83 6.82 -5.22
CA VAL A 494 20.51 5.67 -5.82
C VAL A 494 21.85 6.07 -6.45
N SER A 495 21.91 7.19 -7.17
CA SER A 495 23.16 7.71 -7.75
C SER A 495 24.20 7.94 -6.66
N PHE A 496 23.83 8.65 -5.59
CA PHE A 496 24.72 8.90 -4.48
C PHE A 496 25.21 7.59 -3.83
N ALA A 497 24.32 6.65 -3.53
CA ALA A 497 24.69 5.35 -2.96
C ALA A 497 25.68 4.59 -3.84
N THR A 498 25.45 4.56 -5.16
CA THR A 498 26.34 3.87 -6.11
C THR A 498 27.67 4.59 -6.33
N GLU A 499 27.71 5.92 -6.17
CA GLU A 499 28.93 6.72 -6.28
C GLU A 499 29.82 6.54 -5.06
N VAL A 500 29.25 6.56 -3.85
CA VAL A 500 30.01 6.54 -2.58
C VAL A 500 30.18 5.13 -2.00
N GLY A 501 29.41 4.16 -2.47
CA GLY A 501 29.46 2.78 -2.01
C GLY A 501 30.76 2.08 -2.39
N SER A 502 31.37 1.40 -1.42
CA SER A 502 32.45 0.45 -1.65
C SER A 502 31.94 -0.88 -2.18
N ASP A 503 30.77 -1.29 -1.69
CA ASP A 503 30.18 -2.59 -1.92
C ASP A 503 29.09 -2.46 -2.97
N GLY A 504 29.31 -3.10 -4.12
CA GLY A 504 28.38 -3.01 -5.23
C GLY A 504 27.19 -3.93 -5.03
N ASP A 505 26.26 -3.61 -4.13
CA ASP A 505 24.98 -4.31 -4.05
C ASP A 505 23.90 -3.65 -4.92
N ASN A 506 22.74 -4.31 -5.04
CA ASN A 506 21.56 -3.79 -5.71
C ASN A 506 20.95 -2.66 -4.88
N ALA A 507 20.78 -1.52 -5.53
CA ALA A 507 20.31 -0.31 -4.86
C ALA A 507 18.94 0.07 -5.41
N THR A 508 17.92 0.02 -4.57
CA THR A 508 16.54 0.39 -4.88
C THR A 508 16.09 1.50 -3.96
N ALA A 509 15.51 2.55 -4.53
CA ALA A 509 14.86 3.62 -3.77
C ALA A 509 13.50 3.97 -4.35
N LEU A 510 12.50 4.08 -3.49
CA LEU A 510 11.13 4.44 -3.81
C LEU A 510 10.72 5.62 -2.92
N VAL A 511 10.35 6.74 -3.54
CA VAL A 511 9.95 7.98 -2.86
C VAL A 511 8.47 8.23 -3.09
N VAL A 512 7.72 8.40 -2.00
CA VAL A 512 6.29 8.69 -1.99
C VAL A 512 6.05 10.08 -1.43
N ARG A 513 5.40 10.93 -2.22
CA ARG A 513 5.02 12.29 -1.82
C ARG A 513 3.90 12.26 -0.78
N LEU A 514 4.03 13.04 0.29
CA LEU A 514 2.97 13.23 1.30
C LEU A 514 2.46 14.69 1.29
N GLY A 515 1.42 14.97 2.08
CA GLY A 515 0.79 16.30 2.15
C GLY A 515 1.71 17.44 2.60
N GLY A 516 2.87 17.14 3.18
CA GLY A 516 3.87 18.14 3.56
C GLY A 516 4.90 18.48 2.48
N TRP A 517 4.86 17.87 1.29
CA TRP A 517 5.91 18.02 0.26
C TRP A 517 6.24 19.49 -0.04
N GLU A 518 5.23 20.32 -0.31
CA GLU A 518 5.44 21.75 -0.65
C GLU A 518 5.84 22.61 0.56
N ARG A 519 5.79 22.04 1.77
CA ARG A 519 6.19 22.72 3.01
C ARG A 519 7.57 22.27 3.50
N ARG A 520 8.24 21.39 2.76
CA ARG A 520 9.58 20.92 3.12
C ARG A 520 10.54 22.10 3.09
N ASN A 521 11.31 22.29 4.16
CA ASN A 521 12.35 23.32 4.19
C ASN A 521 13.46 22.93 3.20
N GLU A 522 13.47 23.58 2.03
CA GLU A 522 14.54 23.49 1.01
C GLU A 522 15.82 24.23 1.45
N GLY A 523 15.82 24.90 2.60
CA GLY A 523 17.00 25.52 3.21
C GLY A 523 16.67 26.18 4.55
N GLY A 524 17.47 25.92 5.58
CA GLY A 524 17.32 26.49 6.93
C GLY A 524 16.69 25.54 7.95
N GLY A 525 17.45 24.53 8.40
CA GLY A 525 17.10 23.70 9.57
C GLY A 525 17.38 22.19 9.49
N GLY A 526 17.69 21.61 8.31
CA GLY A 526 17.92 20.15 8.19
C GLY A 526 17.98 19.60 6.76
N SER A 527 18.85 20.14 5.90
CA SER A 527 19.26 19.58 4.59
C SER A 527 20.72 19.95 4.29
N LEU A 528 21.15 21.13 4.78
CA LEU A 528 22.56 21.52 4.88
C LEU A 528 23.36 20.70 5.89
N GLY A 529 22.70 19.98 6.80
CA GLY A 529 23.39 19.24 7.88
C GLY A 529 24.32 18.17 7.36
N THR A 530 23.93 17.48 6.28
CA THR A 530 24.76 16.44 5.66
C THR A 530 25.44 16.90 4.36
N LYS A 531 25.14 18.10 3.85
CA LYS A 531 25.59 18.52 2.52
C LYS A 531 27.12 18.50 2.37
N GLU A 532 27.84 19.10 3.33
CA GLU A 532 29.31 19.12 3.31
C GLU A 532 29.89 17.71 3.40
N SER A 533 29.32 16.86 4.26
CA SER A 533 29.70 15.44 4.38
C SER A 533 29.49 14.68 3.07
N ARG A 534 28.31 14.83 2.44
CA ARG A 534 27.96 14.21 1.15
C ARG A 534 28.91 14.66 0.04
N GLU A 535 29.19 15.95 -0.05
CA GLU A 535 30.14 16.51 -1.04
C GLU A 535 31.56 16.01 -0.82
N TRP A 536 32.00 15.90 0.43
CA TRP A 536 33.31 15.33 0.77
C TRP A 536 33.38 13.84 0.40
N ARG A 537 32.37 13.03 0.75
CA ARG A 537 32.31 11.60 0.39
C ARG A 537 32.29 11.39 -1.14
N ARG A 538 31.55 12.21 -1.89
CA ARG A 538 31.60 12.20 -3.36
C ARG A 538 33.00 12.49 -3.89
N ARG A 539 33.67 13.50 -3.32
CA ARG A 539 35.03 13.88 -3.73
C ARG A 539 36.03 12.76 -3.44
N GLU A 540 35.94 12.12 -2.28
CA GLU A 540 36.78 10.97 -1.93
C GLU A 540 36.55 9.79 -2.87
N ALA A 541 35.28 9.47 -3.18
CA ALA A 541 34.96 8.38 -4.09
C ALA A 541 35.49 8.62 -5.53
N MET A 542 35.59 9.90 -5.94
CA MET A 542 36.16 10.33 -7.21
C MET A 542 37.70 10.41 -7.21
N ASP A 543 38.37 10.35 -6.05
CA ASP A 543 39.83 10.41 -5.98
C ASP A 543 40.46 9.04 -6.34
N PRO A 544 41.14 8.91 -7.50
CA PRO A 544 41.78 7.66 -7.88
C PRO A 544 42.95 7.26 -6.98
N ARG A 545 43.48 8.17 -6.14
CA ARG A 545 44.61 7.88 -5.24
C ARG A 545 44.17 7.24 -3.93
N GLY A 546 42.97 7.53 -3.43
CA GLY A 546 42.43 6.93 -2.19
C GLY A 546 42.17 5.42 -2.31
N LYS A 547 41.76 4.93 -3.48
CA LYS A 547 41.54 3.49 -3.74
C LYS A 547 42.81 2.64 -3.71
N ARG A 548 44.00 3.24 -3.72
CA ARG A 548 45.29 2.52 -3.74
C ARG A 548 45.88 2.23 -2.36
N THR A 549 45.32 2.77 -1.28
CA THR A 549 45.94 2.71 0.06
C THR A 549 45.36 1.61 0.96
N LEU A 550 44.43 0.79 0.45
CA LEU A 550 43.77 -0.30 1.20
C LEU A 550 43.88 -1.68 0.53
N LEU A 551 44.81 -1.85 -0.42
CA LEU A 551 45.30 -3.15 -0.87
C LEU A 551 46.66 -3.41 -0.21
#